data_AF-A0A074VEF4-F1
#
_entry.id   AF-A0A074VEF4-F1
#
_cell.length_a   1.000
_cell.length_b   1.000
_cell.length_c   1.000
_cell.angle_alpha   90.00
_cell.angle_beta   90.00
_cell.angle_gamma   90.00
#
_symmetry.space_group_name_H-M   'P 1'
#
loop_
_entity.id
_entity.type
_entity.pdbx_description
1 polymer ?
#
loop_
_entity_poly.entity_id
_entity_poly.type
_entity_poly.pdbx_seq_one_letter_code
_entity_poly.pdbx_strand_id
1 'polypeptide(L)'
;MVVKTSDKKRFTISEDGLKIRAAQGHSTDQVHISHNAQKPPEFLYHGTATRFMDSIKQQGLIAGSRHYVHLSADVNTAIKVGTR
;
A
#
# COMPACT_ATOMS: atom_id res chain seq x y z
N MET A 1 -5.46 -28.68 7.49
CA MET A 1 -4.43 -28.05 6.63
C MET A 1 -4.74 -26.57 6.51
N VAL A 2 -3.86 -25.69 7.01
CA VAL A 2 -4.08 -24.25 7.24
C VAL A 2 -4.62 -23.47 6.02
N VAL A 3 -4.38 -23.96 4.80
CA VAL A 3 -4.85 -23.35 3.55
C VAL A 3 -6.37 -23.44 3.37
N LYS A 4 -7.02 -24.53 3.81
CA LYS A 4 -8.48 -24.71 3.65
C LYS A 4 -9.31 -23.99 4.70
N THR A 5 -8.71 -23.62 5.84
CA THR A 5 -9.42 -23.07 7.01
C THR A 5 -9.13 -21.59 7.24
N SER A 6 -8.51 -20.90 6.28
CA SER A 6 -8.22 -19.47 6.43
C SER A 6 -9.34 -18.63 5.81
N ASP A 7 -10.11 -17.94 6.65
CA ASP A 7 -11.28 -17.12 6.32
C ASP A 7 -11.05 -16.01 5.28
N LYS A 8 -9.80 -15.77 4.85
CA LYS A 8 -9.45 -14.69 3.92
C LYS A 8 -8.53 -15.11 2.77
N LYS A 9 -8.55 -16.39 2.33
CA LYS A 9 -7.75 -16.91 1.18
C LYS A 9 -6.31 -16.37 1.16
N ARG A 10 -5.65 -16.33 2.33
CA ARG A 10 -4.37 -15.63 2.51
C ARG A 10 -3.18 -16.36 1.91
N PHE A 11 -3.39 -17.55 1.36
CA PHE A 11 -2.33 -18.39 0.82
C PHE A 11 -2.77 -19.02 -0.50
N THR A 12 -1.87 -19.06 -1.47
CA THR A 12 -2.05 -19.74 -2.75
C THR A 12 -1.00 -20.84 -2.86
N ILE A 13 -1.41 -22.02 -3.33
CA ILE A 13 -0.51 -23.15 -3.61
C ILE A 13 -0.22 -23.13 -5.12
N SER A 14 1.01 -23.41 -5.52
CA SER A 14 1.38 -23.61 -6.93
C SER A 14 0.63 -24.79 -7.55
N GLU A 15 0.47 -24.79 -8.88
CA GLU A 15 -0.27 -25.86 -9.57
C GLU A 15 0.35 -27.26 -9.37
N ASP A 16 1.66 -27.32 -9.14
CA ASP A 16 2.39 -28.56 -8.80
C ASP A 16 2.20 -29.01 -7.34
N GLY A 17 1.54 -28.23 -6.49
CA GLY A 17 1.30 -28.54 -5.08
C GLY A 17 2.54 -28.42 -4.17
N LEU A 18 3.71 -28.07 -4.72
CA LEU A 18 4.99 -28.15 -4.01
C LEU A 18 5.36 -26.84 -3.29
N LYS A 19 4.71 -25.72 -3.63
CA LYS A 19 5.03 -24.40 -3.08
C LYS A 19 3.79 -23.69 -2.60
N ILE A 20 3.95 -22.92 -1.52
CA ILE A 20 2.91 -22.07 -0.95
C ILE A 20 3.42 -20.62 -0.93
N ARG A 21 2.58 -19.68 -1.38
CA ARG A 21 2.84 -18.24 -1.27
C ARG A 21 1.74 -17.55 -0.46
N ALA A 22 2.11 -16.52 0.30
CA ALA A 22 1.14 -15.59 0.84
C ALA A 22 0.51 -14.80 -0.31
N ALA A 23 -0.81 -14.61 -0.28
CA ALA A 23 -1.54 -13.84 -1.29
C ALA A 23 -1.41 -12.32 -1.04
N GLN A 24 -1.17 -11.91 0.21
CA GLN A 24 -0.88 -10.53 0.63
C GLN A 24 -0.06 -10.52 1.91
N GLY A 25 0.68 -9.43 2.16
CA GLY A 25 1.49 -9.25 3.38
C GLY A 25 3.00 -9.37 3.18
N HIS A 26 3.52 -9.16 1.98
CA HIS A 26 4.97 -9.05 1.77
C HIS A 26 5.48 -7.77 2.44
N SER A 27 6.14 -7.94 3.58
CA SER A 27 6.92 -6.90 4.27
C SER A 27 8.43 -7.16 4.08
N THR A 28 8.83 -7.67 2.91
CA THR A 28 10.21 -8.06 2.63
C THR A 28 10.76 -7.18 1.52
N ASP A 29 11.91 -6.52 1.75
CA ASP A 29 12.63 -5.65 0.82
C ASP A 29 12.96 -6.27 -0.56
N GLN A 30 12.68 -7.56 -0.74
CA GLN A 30 12.89 -8.33 -1.97
C GLN A 30 11.82 -8.13 -3.05
N VAL A 31 10.72 -7.44 -2.77
CA VAL A 31 9.73 -7.11 -3.81
C VAL A 31 10.07 -5.75 -4.41
N HIS A 32 11.06 -5.74 -5.30
CA HIS A 32 11.39 -4.56 -6.10
C HIS A 32 10.30 -4.37 -7.17
N ILE A 33 9.16 -3.79 -6.77
CA ILE A 33 8.10 -3.43 -7.71
C ILE A 33 8.58 -2.18 -8.45
N SER A 34 9.16 -2.38 -9.64
CA SER A 34 9.47 -1.28 -10.55
C SER A 34 8.16 -0.72 -11.11
N HIS A 35 7.70 0.39 -10.54
CA HIS A 35 6.61 1.15 -11.12
C HIS A 35 7.12 1.95 -12.32
N ASN A 36 6.47 1.79 -13.47
CA ASN A 36 6.72 2.66 -14.62
C ASN A 36 6.27 4.08 -14.27
N ALA A 37 7.12 5.07 -14.56
CA ALA A 37 6.76 6.47 -14.43
C ALA A 37 5.58 6.77 -15.37
N GLN A 38 4.50 7.29 -14.81
CA GLN A 38 3.32 7.71 -15.56
C GLN A 38 3.10 9.21 -15.35
N LYS A 39 2.63 9.91 -16.38
CA LYS A 39 2.24 11.32 -16.24
C LYS A 39 1.04 11.41 -15.29
N PRO A 40 1.17 12.11 -14.15
CA PRO A 40 0.06 12.25 -13.22
C PRO A 40 -1.00 13.22 -13.78
N PRO A 41 -2.26 13.12 -13.30
CA PRO A 41 -3.25 14.18 -13.48
C PRO A 41 -2.79 15.46 -12.77
N GLU A 42 -3.43 16.58 -13.10
CA GLU A 42 -3.10 17.89 -12.51
C GLU A 42 -3.24 17.91 -10.97
N PHE A 43 -4.22 17.17 -10.45
CA PHE A 43 -4.49 17.08 -9.02
C PHE A 43 -4.52 15.63 -8.53
N LEU A 44 -3.91 15.44 -7.36
CA LEU A 44 -3.95 14.21 -6.57
C LEU A 44 -4.10 14.59 -5.09
N TYR A 45 -4.62 13.67 -4.29
CA TYR A 45 -4.99 13.92 -2.90
C TYR A 45 -4.25 12.99 -1.93
N HIS A 46 -3.80 13.53 -0.80
CA HIS A 46 -3.19 12.75 0.27
C HIS A 46 -4.04 12.87 1.55
N GLY A 47 -4.52 11.74 2.05
CA GLY A 47 -5.22 11.66 3.32
C GLY A 47 -4.25 11.40 4.47
N THR A 48 -4.29 12.22 5.50
CA THR A 48 -3.43 12.10 6.68
C THR A 48 -4.15 12.58 7.95
N ALA A 49 -3.64 12.19 9.11
CA ALA A 49 -4.13 12.68 10.39
C ALA A 49 -3.68 14.12 10.64
N THR A 50 -4.53 14.95 11.25
CA THR A 50 -4.28 16.38 11.51
C THR A 50 -2.99 16.63 12.30
N ARG A 51 -2.61 15.71 13.21
CA ARG A 51 -1.35 15.76 13.97
C ARG A 51 -0.08 15.77 13.11
N PHE A 52 -0.16 15.35 11.84
CA PHE A 52 0.98 15.33 10.93
C PHE A 52 1.06 16.60 10.05
N MET A 53 0.10 17.52 10.15
CA MET A 53 0.04 18.70 9.28
C MET A 53 1.25 19.62 9.43
N ASP A 54 1.73 19.84 10.66
CA ASP A 54 2.89 20.73 10.89
C ASP A 54 4.17 20.14 10.31
N SER A 55 4.38 18.83 10.48
CA SER A 55 5.51 18.11 9.87
C SER A 55 5.44 18.14 8.35
N ILE A 56 4.27 17.90 7.76
CA ILE A 56 4.09 17.93 6.29
C ILE A 56 4.31 19.34 5.72
N LYS A 57 3.89 20.41 6.43
CA LYS A 57 4.15 21.78 5.99
C LYS A 57 5.63 22.14 6.01
N GLN A 58 6.40 21.60 6.95
CA GLN A 58 7.83 21.88 7.08
C GLN A 58 8.70 21.01 6.16
N GLN A 59 8.33 19.73 5.98
CA GLN A 59 9.18 18.73 5.32
C GLN A 59 8.63 18.22 3.99
N GLY A 60 7.38 18.55 3.66
CA GLY A 60 6.64 17.94 2.56
C GLY A 60 6.12 16.55 2.89
N LEU A 61 5.60 15.85 1.88
CA LEU A 61 5.13 14.47 2.02
C LEU A 61 6.32 13.50 1.97
N ILE A 62 6.50 12.75 3.06
CA ILE A 62 7.53 11.72 3.18
C ILE A 62 6.90 10.32 3.19
N ALA A 63 7.54 9.34 2.55
CA ALA A 63 7.02 7.97 2.44
C ALA A 63 7.05 7.20 3.78
N GLY A 64 7.86 7.66 4.76
CA GLY A 64 8.00 7.01 6.06
C GLY A 64 8.55 5.59 5.92
N SER A 65 7.83 4.60 6.45
CA SER A 65 8.19 3.18 6.36
C SER A 65 7.81 2.52 5.03
N ARG A 66 7.38 3.29 4.03
CA ARG A 66 7.01 2.82 2.68
C ARG A 66 8.07 3.25 1.67
N HIS A 67 8.11 2.56 0.53
CA HIS A 67 9.00 2.94 -0.57
C HIS A 67 8.58 4.26 -1.26
N TYR A 68 7.28 4.56 -1.30
CA TYR A 68 6.74 5.74 -1.99
C TYR A 68 5.61 6.41 -1.21
N VAL A 69 5.41 7.71 -1.44
CA VAL A 69 4.23 8.44 -0.98
C VAL A 69 3.02 7.97 -1.76
N HIS A 70 1.95 7.61 -1.05
CA HIS A 70 0.71 7.20 -1.69
C HIS A 70 -0.24 8.39 -1.85
N LEU A 71 -0.73 8.56 -3.08
CA LEU A 71 -1.67 9.60 -3.46
C LEU A 71 -2.94 8.94 -4.03
N SER A 72 -4.08 9.57 -3.82
CA SER A 72 -5.39 9.16 -4.30
C SER A 72 -5.84 10.07 -5.43
N ALA A 73 -6.54 9.52 -6.43
CA ALA A 73 -7.10 10.32 -7.52
C ALA A 73 -8.33 11.14 -7.09
N ASP A 74 -9.03 10.73 -6.02
CA ASP A 74 -10.22 11.39 -5.53
C ASP A 74 -10.18 11.65 -4.01
N VAL A 75 -10.92 12.69 -3.59
CA VAL A 75 -10.98 13.16 -2.20
C VAL A 75 -11.62 12.13 -1.27
N ASN A 76 -12.64 11.40 -1.71
CA ASN A 76 -13.33 10.43 -0.86
C ASN A 76 -12.41 9.28 -0.47
N THR A 77 -11.59 8.81 -1.39
CA THR A 77 -10.55 7.81 -1.14
C THR A 77 -9.49 8.35 -0.18
N ALA A 78 -9.03 9.58 -0.39
CA ALA A 78 -8.07 10.22 0.52
C ALA A 78 -8.62 10.31 1.95
N ILE A 79 -9.87 10.75 2.14
CA ILE A 79 -10.50 10.83 3.47
C ILE A 79 -10.52 9.47 4.15
N LYS A 80 -10.99 8.42 3.45
CA LYS A 80 -11.04 7.05 4.00
C LYS A 80 -9.66 6.53 4.41
N VAL A 81 -8.62 6.84 3.64
CA VAL A 81 -7.24 6.46 3.97
C VAL A 81 -6.74 7.24 5.18
N GLY A 82 -7.03 8.53 5.28
CA GLY A 82 -6.60 9.40 6.38
C GLY A 82 -7.28 9.11 7.72
N THR A 83 -8.46 8.49 7.72
CA THR A 83 -9.19 8.09 8.94
C THR A 83 -8.68 6.81 9.60
N ARG A 84 -7.73 6.10 8.97
CA ARG A 84 -7.22 4.80 9.43
C ARG A 84 -6.02 4.95 10.37
#